data_AF-A0A559GMC2-F1
#
_entry.id   AF-A0A559GMC2-F1
#
_cell.length_a   1.000
_cell.length_b   1.000
_cell.length_c   1.000
_cell.angle_alpha   90.00
_cell.angle_beta   90.00
_cell.angle_gamma   90.00
#
_symmetry.space_group_name_H-M   'P 1'
#
loop_
_entity.id
_entity.type
_entity.pdbx_description
1 polymer ?
#
loop_
_entity_poly.entity_id
_entity_poly.type
_entity_poly.pdbx_seq_one_letter_code
_entity_poly.pdbx_strand_id
1 'polypeptide(L)'
;DALDDTQVALVASASKELPGISISTSWDRKVLDTSLSSIVGSVSSEKSGLPAEEVDAYLKKGYSLNDRVETSYLEKQYEDVLQGKRSVKEIHLDKHGNMESVENVEEGSKGNNIKLTIDLAFQNEVDDLLKSYFNSELSNGGAKYSEGVYAVALNPKTGAVLAMSGIKHDVESGKLSSDSLGTVTNVFVPGSVVKAATISSGWENGV
;
A
#
# COMPACT_ATOMS: atom_id res chain seq x y z
N ASP A 1 1.93 -18.00 -14.85
CA ASP A 1 0.49 -18.10 -15.18
C ASP A 1 -0.26 -18.77 -14.04
N ALA A 2 -1.51 -18.34 -13.83
CA ALA A 2 -2.40 -18.96 -12.86
C ALA A 2 -2.83 -20.34 -13.37
N LEU A 3 -2.92 -21.32 -12.46
CA LEU A 3 -3.44 -22.64 -12.77
C LEU A 3 -4.97 -22.60 -12.76
N ASP A 4 -5.61 -23.23 -13.75
CA ASP A 4 -7.06 -23.46 -13.71
C ASP A 4 -7.43 -24.62 -12.78
N ASP A 5 -8.71 -24.72 -12.40
CA ASP A 5 -9.20 -25.75 -11.47
C ASP A 5 -8.94 -27.18 -11.97
N THR A 6 -8.92 -27.39 -13.29
CA THR A 6 -8.67 -28.71 -13.90
C THR A 6 -7.19 -29.08 -13.77
N GLN A 7 -6.29 -28.13 -14.02
CA GLN A 7 -4.86 -28.28 -13.83
C GLN A 7 -4.51 -28.53 -12.37
N VAL A 8 -5.15 -27.81 -11.45
CA VAL A 8 -5.02 -28.03 -10.00
C VAL A 8 -5.42 -29.45 -9.62
N ALA A 9 -6.59 -29.92 -10.06
CA ALA A 9 -7.08 -31.27 -9.76
C ALA A 9 -6.19 -32.37 -10.38
N LEU A 10 -5.64 -32.13 -11.58
CA LEU A 10 -4.77 -33.07 -12.25
C LEU A 10 -3.43 -33.24 -11.52
N VAL A 11 -2.81 -32.13 -11.09
CA VAL A 11 -1.59 -32.18 -10.26
C VAL A 11 -1.88 -32.81 -8.89
N ALA A 12 -3.03 -32.48 -8.28
CA ALA A 12 -3.42 -33.05 -7.00
C ALA A 12 -3.62 -34.57 -7.08
N SER A 13 -4.19 -35.10 -8.17
CA SER A 13 -4.38 -36.54 -8.36
C SER A 13 -3.07 -37.28 -8.72
N ALA A 14 -2.17 -36.64 -9.45
CA ALA A 14 -0.85 -37.17 -9.81
C ALA A 14 0.21 -37.02 -8.70
N SER A 15 -0.11 -36.37 -7.58
CA SER A 15 0.83 -36.08 -6.48
C SER A 15 1.55 -37.31 -5.91
N LYS A 16 0.92 -38.50 -5.97
CA LYS A 16 1.56 -39.78 -5.56
C LYS A 16 2.67 -40.24 -6.51
N GLU A 17 2.60 -39.85 -7.78
CA GLU A 17 3.56 -40.20 -8.82
C GLU A 17 4.67 -39.15 -8.96
N LEU A 18 4.53 -38.01 -8.29
CA LEU A 18 5.46 -36.88 -8.29
C LEU A 18 5.98 -36.62 -6.87
N PRO A 19 6.95 -37.41 -6.37
CA PRO A 19 7.49 -37.23 -5.03
C PRO A 19 8.01 -35.80 -4.82
N GLY A 20 7.49 -35.13 -3.80
CA GLY A 20 7.85 -33.76 -3.44
C GLY A 20 6.99 -32.66 -4.06
N ILE A 21 6.02 -32.99 -4.95
CA ILE A 21 5.08 -32.02 -5.51
C ILE A 21 3.74 -32.12 -4.78
N SER A 22 3.22 -30.96 -4.35
CA SER A 22 1.88 -30.85 -3.77
C SER A 22 1.23 -29.53 -4.19
N ILE A 23 -0.10 -29.48 -4.10
CA ILE A 23 -0.86 -28.24 -4.26
C ILE A 23 -1.23 -27.72 -2.87
N SER A 24 -0.96 -26.45 -2.64
CA SER A 24 -1.47 -25.69 -1.50
C SER A 24 -2.28 -24.50 -2.00
N THR A 25 -3.17 -24.00 -1.14
CA THR A 25 -3.86 -22.75 -1.36
C THR A 25 -3.09 -21.62 -0.69
N SER A 26 -2.87 -20.53 -1.44
CA SER A 26 -2.37 -19.28 -0.89
C SER A 26 -3.29 -18.13 -1.33
N TRP A 27 -3.08 -16.95 -0.78
CA TRP A 27 -3.84 -15.75 -1.12
C TRP A 27 -3.06 -14.89 -2.10
N ASP A 28 -3.69 -13.91 -2.73
CA ASP A 28 -2.99 -12.85 -3.46
C ASP A 28 -3.59 -11.50 -3.08
N ARG A 29 -2.73 -10.49 -2.88
CA ARG A 29 -3.20 -9.12 -2.64
C ARG A 29 -3.49 -8.44 -3.96
N LYS A 30 -4.72 -7.99 -4.14
CA LYS A 30 -5.11 -7.17 -5.28
C LYS A 30 -5.59 -5.80 -4.82
N VAL A 31 -4.93 -4.76 -5.30
CA VAL A 31 -5.38 -3.37 -5.15
C VAL A 31 -6.39 -3.07 -6.25
N LEU A 32 -7.54 -2.53 -5.88
CA LEU A 32 -8.58 -2.12 -6.83
C LEU A 32 -8.19 -0.80 -7.49
N ASP A 33 -8.54 -0.66 -8.77
CA ASP A 33 -8.30 0.56 -9.54
C ASP A 33 -9.25 1.67 -9.07
N THR A 34 -8.74 2.53 -8.19
CA THR A 34 -9.46 3.64 -7.54
C THR A 34 -8.50 4.82 -7.38
N SER A 35 -9.02 6.02 -7.12
CA SER A 35 -8.22 7.22 -6.81
C SER A 35 -7.31 7.07 -5.58
N LEU A 36 -7.60 6.10 -4.71
CA LEU A 36 -6.83 5.80 -3.51
C LEU A 36 -5.80 4.69 -3.71
N SER A 37 -5.76 4.04 -4.89
CA SER A 37 -4.88 2.90 -5.17
C SER A 37 -3.40 3.20 -4.89
N SER A 38 -2.95 4.41 -5.21
CA SER A 38 -1.58 4.88 -4.95
C SER A 38 -1.26 5.00 -3.45
N ILE A 39 -2.25 5.30 -2.63
CA ILE A 39 -2.09 5.51 -1.17
C ILE A 39 -2.14 4.17 -0.41
N VAL A 40 -2.84 3.15 -0.94
CA VAL A 40 -2.89 1.82 -0.33
C VAL A 40 -1.48 1.24 -0.20
N GLY A 41 -0.73 1.21 -1.30
CA GLY A 41 0.60 0.62 -1.37
C GLY A 41 0.59 -0.85 -1.77
N SER A 42 1.67 -1.54 -1.42
CA SER A 42 2.00 -2.86 -1.97
C SER A 42 2.42 -3.84 -0.89
N VAL A 43 2.21 -5.13 -1.17
CA VAL A 43 2.62 -6.25 -0.33
C VAL A 43 3.62 -7.11 -1.11
N SER A 44 4.60 -7.68 -0.43
CA SER A 44 5.53 -8.60 -1.07
C SER A 44 4.81 -9.88 -1.52
N SER A 45 5.32 -10.49 -2.58
CA SER A 45 4.81 -11.77 -3.07
C SER A 45 5.34 -12.93 -2.25
N GLU A 46 4.65 -14.08 -2.26
CA GLU A 46 5.17 -15.32 -1.65
C GLU A 46 6.55 -15.69 -2.19
N LYS A 47 6.74 -15.45 -3.49
CA LYS A 47 7.99 -15.76 -4.19
C LYS A 47 9.14 -14.88 -3.73
N SER A 48 8.86 -13.63 -3.40
CA SER A 48 9.88 -12.69 -2.91
C SER A 48 10.12 -12.81 -1.41
N GLY A 49 9.11 -13.20 -0.63
CA GLY A 49 9.19 -13.25 0.83
C GLY A 49 9.52 -11.88 1.44
N LEU A 50 10.39 -11.88 2.45
CA LEU A 50 10.83 -10.66 3.13
C LEU A 50 11.79 -9.82 2.25
N PRO A 51 11.59 -8.49 2.15
CA PRO A 51 12.51 -7.59 1.46
C PRO A 51 13.90 -7.64 2.10
N ALA A 52 14.94 -7.90 1.29
CA ALA A 52 16.32 -8.08 1.74
C ALA A 52 16.83 -6.97 2.68
N GLU A 53 16.39 -5.72 2.45
CA GLU A 53 16.83 -4.55 3.22
C GLU A 53 16.22 -4.49 4.63
N GLU A 54 15.12 -5.20 4.89
CA GLU A 54 14.40 -5.17 6.17
C GLU A 54 14.33 -6.54 6.86
N VAL A 55 14.97 -7.58 6.30
CA VAL A 55 14.91 -8.97 6.80
C VAL A 55 15.21 -9.05 8.29
N ASP A 56 16.32 -8.47 8.74
CA ASP A 56 16.73 -8.55 10.15
C ASP A 56 15.71 -7.94 11.11
N ALA A 57 14.98 -6.91 10.68
CA ALA A 57 13.93 -6.29 11.49
C ALA A 57 12.71 -7.21 11.60
N TYR A 58 12.29 -7.82 10.48
CA TYR A 58 11.16 -8.77 10.47
C TYR A 58 11.49 -10.07 11.20
N LEU A 59 12.71 -10.61 11.06
CA LEU A 59 13.14 -11.80 11.81
C LEU A 59 13.11 -11.56 13.33
N LYS A 60 13.53 -10.37 13.79
CA LYS A 60 13.41 -9.98 15.21
C LYS A 60 11.97 -9.88 15.69
N LYS A 61 11.03 -9.55 14.80
CA LYS A 61 9.59 -9.57 15.08
C LYS A 61 8.98 -10.99 15.03
N GLY A 62 9.76 -12.02 14.71
CA GLY A 62 9.30 -13.41 14.64
C GLY A 62 8.73 -13.81 13.27
N TYR A 63 9.06 -13.07 12.21
CA TYR A 63 8.71 -13.46 10.84
C TYR A 63 9.62 -14.58 10.35
N SER A 64 9.05 -15.46 9.54
CA SER A 64 9.73 -16.40 8.66
C SER A 64 10.18 -15.70 7.37
N LEU A 65 11.24 -16.22 6.74
CA LEU A 65 11.83 -15.68 5.52
C LEU A 65 10.87 -15.65 4.32
N ASN A 66 9.96 -16.62 4.25
CA ASN A 66 8.96 -16.74 3.18
C ASN A 66 7.69 -15.94 3.45
N ASP A 67 7.66 -15.16 4.53
CA ASP A 67 6.49 -14.35 4.82
C ASP A 67 6.33 -13.20 3.86
N ARG A 68 5.07 -12.93 3.56
CA ARG A 68 4.65 -11.76 2.83
C ARG A 68 4.47 -10.63 3.82
N VAL A 69 5.03 -9.48 3.49
CA VAL A 69 4.98 -8.28 4.32
C VAL A 69 4.57 -7.08 3.49
N GLU A 70 3.90 -6.16 4.13
CA GLU A 70 3.47 -4.91 3.57
C GLU A 70 4.68 -3.98 3.36
N THR A 71 4.93 -3.62 2.11
CA THR A 71 6.18 -2.97 1.69
C THR A 71 6.10 -1.45 1.58
N SER A 72 4.91 -0.89 1.41
CA SER A 72 4.76 0.56 1.19
C SER A 72 3.45 1.14 1.71
N TYR A 73 3.46 2.45 1.96
CA TYR A 73 2.31 3.30 2.31
C TYR A 73 1.39 2.72 3.41
N LEU A 74 0.07 2.70 3.21
CA LEU A 74 -0.89 2.28 4.23
C LEU A 74 -0.72 0.82 4.63
N GLU A 75 -0.40 -0.05 3.68
CA GLU A 75 -0.08 -1.45 3.95
C GLU A 75 1.04 -1.49 5.00
N LYS A 76 2.19 -0.85 4.73
CA LYS A 76 3.34 -0.88 5.66
C LYS A 76 3.05 -0.20 6.99
N GLN A 77 2.35 0.93 6.96
CA GLN A 77 2.03 1.71 8.15
C GLN A 77 1.13 0.95 9.13
N TYR A 78 0.27 0.07 8.63
CA TYR A 78 -0.71 -0.68 9.43
C TYR A 78 -0.44 -2.18 9.45
N GLU A 79 0.77 -2.64 9.10
CA GLU A 79 1.05 -4.08 9.06
C GLU A 79 0.73 -4.77 10.39
N ASP A 80 1.11 -4.20 11.52
CA ASP A 80 0.87 -4.82 12.84
C ASP A 80 -0.65 -5.05 13.11
N VAL A 81 -1.54 -4.38 12.37
CA VAL A 81 -3.01 -4.53 12.44
C VAL A 81 -3.55 -5.42 11.30
N LEU A 82 -3.00 -5.27 10.09
CA LEU A 82 -3.45 -5.94 8.86
C LEU A 82 -2.94 -7.38 8.75
N GLN A 83 -1.79 -7.68 9.35
CA GLN A 83 -1.18 -9.00 9.31
C GLN A 83 -2.05 -10.02 10.05
N GLY A 84 -2.36 -11.12 9.37
CA GLY A 84 -3.08 -12.24 9.97
C GLY A 84 -2.22 -13.05 10.94
N LYS A 85 -2.87 -13.72 11.90
CA LYS A 85 -2.18 -14.70 12.73
C LYS A 85 -1.86 -15.92 11.86
N ARG A 86 -0.61 -16.39 11.90
CA ARG A 86 -0.20 -17.60 11.18
C ARG A 86 -0.71 -18.85 11.86
N SER A 87 -0.98 -19.88 11.07
CA SER A 87 -1.14 -21.22 11.61
C SER A 87 0.24 -21.82 11.88
N VAL A 88 0.43 -22.39 13.07
CA VAL A 88 1.64 -23.12 13.44
C VAL A 88 1.32 -24.60 13.48
N LYS A 89 2.11 -25.40 12.76
CA LYS A 89 1.97 -26.86 12.73
C LYS A 89 3.30 -27.51 13.08
N GLU A 90 3.27 -28.47 13.98
CA GLU A 90 4.42 -29.31 14.30
C GLU A 90 4.30 -30.66 13.58
N ILE A 91 5.40 -31.10 12.97
CA ILE A 91 5.47 -32.37 12.26
C ILE A 91 6.30 -33.33 13.11
N HIS A 92 5.68 -34.40 13.59
CA HIS A 92 6.37 -35.46 14.31
C HIS A 92 6.85 -36.53 13.32
N LEU A 93 8.12 -36.89 13.43
CA LEU A 93 8.79 -37.87 12.58
C LEU A 93 9.14 -39.12 13.39
N ASP A 94 9.08 -40.28 12.75
CA ASP A 94 9.58 -41.53 13.31
C ASP A 94 11.12 -41.58 13.31
N LYS A 95 11.68 -42.65 13.88
CA LYS A 95 13.13 -42.87 13.99
C LYS A 95 13.84 -43.03 12.63
N HIS A 96 13.08 -43.24 11.56
CA HIS A 96 13.56 -43.39 10.19
C HIS A 96 13.33 -42.12 9.36
N GLY A 97 12.76 -41.06 9.96
CA GLY A 97 12.48 -39.79 9.31
C GLY A 97 11.16 -39.75 8.54
N ASN A 98 10.29 -40.76 8.68
CA ASN A 98 8.96 -40.73 8.06
C ASN A 98 7.99 -39.90 8.92
N MET A 99 7.06 -39.22 8.27
CA MET A 99 6.01 -38.45 8.95
C MET A 99 5.07 -39.37 9.73
N GLU A 100 5.00 -39.19 11.04
CA GLU A 100 4.12 -39.93 11.96
C GLU A 100 2.80 -39.17 12.18
N SER A 101 2.89 -37.87 12.48
CA SER A 101 1.71 -37.02 12.69
C SER A 101 2.00 -35.54 12.42
N VAL A 102 0.93 -34.76 12.21
CA VAL A 102 0.98 -33.30 12.13
C VAL A 102 0.03 -32.75 13.18
N GLU A 103 0.56 -31.99 14.14
CA GLU A 103 -0.22 -31.32 15.17
C GLU A 103 -0.40 -29.84 14.81
N ASN A 104 -1.65 -29.35 14.85
CA ASN A 104 -1.91 -27.92 14.73
C ASN A 104 -1.74 -27.28 16.12
N VAL A 105 -0.63 -26.60 16.33
CA VAL A 105 -0.32 -25.91 17.59
C VAL A 105 -1.09 -24.59 17.68
N GLU A 106 -1.19 -23.87 16.57
CA GLU A 106 -1.99 -22.65 16.48
C GLU A 106 -2.79 -22.59 15.18
N GLU A 107 -4.06 -22.20 15.29
CA GLU A 107 -4.88 -21.87 14.14
C GLU A 107 -4.56 -20.47 13.63
N GLY A 108 -4.49 -20.34 12.31
CA GLY A 108 -4.34 -19.04 11.67
C GLY A 108 -5.65 -18.27 11.63
N SER A 109 -5.58 -16.95 11.68
CA SER A 109 -6.75 -16.07 11.61
C SER A 109 -6.50 -14.90 10.67
N LYS A 110 -7.57 -14.42 10.04
CA LYS A 110 -7.51 -13.21 9.22
C LYS A 110 -7.08 -12.01 10.09
N GLY A 111 -6.24 -11.13 9.54
CA GLY A 111 -5.90 -9.86 10.16
C GLY A 111 -7.08 -8.91 10.23
N ASN A 112 -6.91 -7.82 10.98
CA ASN A 112 -7.98 -6.85 11.15
C ASN A 112 -8.15 -5.98 9.89
N ASN A 113 -9.34 -5.38 9.74
CA ASN A 113 -9.58 -4.42 8.66
C ASN A 113 -9.36 -3.00 9.19
N ILE A 114 -8.84 -2.12 8.34
CA ILE A 114 -8.79 -0.68 8.60
C ILE A 114 -9.90 0.04 7.81
N LYS A 115 -10.38 1.16 8.34
CA LYS A 115 -11.31 2.06 7.65
C LYS A 115 -10.69 3.44 7.56
N LEU A 116 -10.59 3.97 6.34
CA LEU A 116 -10.02 5.29 6.09
C LEU A 116 -11.00 6.41 6.46
N THR A 117 -10.46 7.61 6.66
CA THR A 117 -11.25 8.84 6.86
C THR A 117 -11.74 9.45 5.55
N ILE A 118 -11.13 9.05 4.43
CA ILE A 118 -11.40 9.57 3.10
C ILE A 118 -12.66 8.90 2.54
N ASP A 119 -13.60 9.71 2.08
CA ASP A 119 -14.73 9.24 1.29
C ASP A 119 -14.32 9.19 -0.19
N LEU A 120 -14.56 8.05 -0.84
CA LEU A 120 -14.11 7.82 -2.21
C LEU A 120 -14.83 8.73 -3.22
N ALA A 121 -16.12 9.02 -3.01
CA ALA A 121 -16.85 9.90 -3.91
C ALA A 121 -16.32 11.34 -3.81
N PHE A 122 -16.11 11.82 -2.58
CA PHE A 122 -15.50 13.13 -2.35
C PHE A 122 -14.09 13.24 -2.93
N GLN A 123 -13.25 12.21 -2.76
CA GLN A 123 -11.92 12.18 -3.38
C GLN A 123 -12.00 12.31 -4.91
N ASN A 124 -12.90 11.56 -5.56
CA ASN A 124 -13.06 11.60 -7.01
C ASN A 124 -13.54 12.97 -7.50
N GLU A 125 -14.48 13.60 -6.78
CA GLU A 125 -14.94 14.96 -7.10
C GLU A 125 -13.80 15.99 -7.02
N VAL A 126 -12.93 15.86 -6.01
CA VAL A 126 -11.74 16.72 -5.87
C VAL A 126 -10.75 16.47 -7.00
N ASP A 127 -10.48 15.21 -7.37
CA ASP A 127 -9.60 14.86 -8.49
C ASP A 127 -10.10 15.46 -9.82
N ASP A 128 -11.39 15.33 -10.11
CA ASP A 128 -12.02 15.89 -11.31
C ASP A 128 -11.98 17.42 -11.32
N LEU A 129 -12.19 18.05 -10.16
CA LEU A 129 -12.07 19.49 -9.99
C LEU A 129 -10.65 19.97 -10.33
N LEU A 130 -9.63 19.35 -9.72
CA LEU A 130 -8.22 19.71 -9.98
C LEU A 130 -7.88 19.54 -11.46
N LYS A 131 -8.29 18.41 -12.05
CA LYS A 131 -8.06 18.13 -13.47
C LYS A 131 -8.73 19.17 -14.37
N SER A 132 -9.95 19.59 -14.05
CA SER A 132 -10.69 20.60 -14.81
C SER A 132 -9.97 21.96 -14.78
N TYR A 133 -9.60 22.43 -13.58
CA TYR A 133 -8.87 23.68 -13.42
C TYR A 133 -7.50 23.65 -14.10
N PHE A 134 -6.74 22.55 -13.93
CA PHE A 134 -5.41 22.44 -14.54
C PHE A 134 -5.49 22.47 -16.07
N ASN A 135 -6.47 21.77 -16.67
CA ASN A 135 -6.67 21.81 -18.13
C ASN A 135 -7.08 23.21 -18.62
N SER A 136 -7.86 23.95 -17.84
CA SER A 136 -8.21 25.34 -18.17
C SER A 136 -6.97 26.24 -18.20
N GLU A 137 -6.13 26.17 -17.17
CA GLU A 137 -4.88 26.93 -17.11
C GLU A 137 -3.87 26.51 -18.19
N LEU A 138 -3.84 25.22 -18.55
CA LEU A 138 -3.00 24.72 -19.63
C LEU A 138 -3.45 25.26 -20.99
N SER A 139 -4.77 25.29 -21.23
CA SER A 139 -5.36 25.81 -22.46
C SER A 139 -5.12 27.31 -22.65
N ASN A 140 -5.11 28.06 -21.55
CA ASN A 140 -4.83 29.49 -21.55
C ASN A 140 -3.31 29.81 -21.53
N GLY A 141 -2.45 28.78 -21.50
CA GLY A 141 -0.99 28.90 -21.49
C GLY A 141 -0.37 29.20 -20.12
N GLY A 142 -1.18 29.41 -19.08
CA GLY A 142 -0.73 29.71 -17.71
C GLY A 142 -0.02 28.54 -17.03
N ALA A 143 -0.46 27.30 -17.32
CA ALA A 143 0.14 26.09 -16.75
C ALA A 143 1.20 25.41 -17.63
N LYS A 144 1.66 26.06 -18.72
CA LYS A 144 2.60 25.45 -19.68
C LYS A 144 3.87 24.88 -19.01
N TYR A 145 4.39 25.57 -18.00
CA TYR A 145 5.58 25.16 -17.24
C TYR A 145 5.25 24.75 -15.81
N SER A 146 3.97 24.55 -15.49
CA SER A 146 3.57 24.07 -14.16
C SER A 146 3.81 22.57 -14.09
N GLU A 147 4.45 22.11 -13.01
CA GLU A 147 4.73 20.69 -12.75
C GLU A 147 3.47 19.92 -12.30
N GLY A 148 2.38 20.63 -11.99
CA GLY A 148 1.13 20.04 -11.55
C GLY A 148 0.29 20.93 -10.66
N VAL A 149 -0.72 20.34 -10.04
CA VAL A 149 -1.57 20.96 -9.02
C VAL A 149 -1.87 19.94 -7.94
N TYR A 150 -1.89 20.39 -6.68
CA TYR A 150 -2.09 19.54 -5.51
C TYR A 150 -3.05 20.20 -4.54
N ALA A 151 -3.87 19.39 -3.88
CA ALA A 151 -4.82 19.84 -2.87
C ALA A 151 -4.95 18.80 -1.76
N VAL A 152 -4.99 19.28 -0.51
CA VAL A 152 -5.22 18.46 0.68
C VAL A 152 -6.33 19.11 1.50
N ALA A 153 -7.36 18.32 1.83
CA ALA A 153 -8.45 18.74 2.68
C ALA A 153 -8.41 17.98 4.01
N LEU A 154 -8.44 18.71 5.12
CA LEU A 154 -8.39 18.16 6.47
C LEU A 154 -9.58 18.62 7.30
N ASN A 155 -10.02 17.79 8.25
CA ASN A 155 -10.83 18.25 9.37
C ASN A 155 -9.90 18.88 10.42
N PRO A 156 -9.95 20.21 10.64
CA PRO A 156 -9.00 20.89 11.53
C PRO A 156 -9.20 20.53 13.00
N LYS A 157 -10.34 19.96 13.39
CA LYS A 157 -10.61 19.57 14.79
C LYS A 157 -10.06 18.19 15.13
N THR A 158 -10.02 17.28 14.16
CA THR A 158 -9.66 15.87 14.39
C THR A 158 -8.37 15.44 13.68
N GLY A 159 -7.88 16.24 12.74
CA GLY A 159 -6.77 15.86 11.86
C GLY A 159 -7.16 14.84 10.78
N ALA A 160 -8.43 14.46 10.69
CA ALA A 160 -8.89 13.49 9.69
C ALA A 160 -8.68 14.02 8.26
N VAL A 161 -8.09 13.20 7.40
CA VAL A 161 -7.92 13.52 5.98
C VAL A 161 -9.25 13.32 5.27
N LEU A 162 -9.73 14.37 4.61
CA LEU A 162 -10.96 14.33 3.81
C LEU A 162 -10.64 13.98 2.36
N ALA A 163 -9.58 14.55 1.79
CA ALA A 163 -9.08 14.24 0.46
C ALA A 163 -7.59 14.61 0.33
N MET A 164 -6.87 13.85 -0.50
CA MET A 164 -5.49 14.12 -0.91
C MET A 164 -5.39 13.90 -2.42
N SER A 165 -5.36 14.98 -3.18
CA SER A 165 -5.40 14.93 -4.63
C SER A 165 -4.20 15.64 -5.23
N GLY A 166 -3.70 15.08 -6.32
CA GLY A 166 -2.60 15.66 -7.08
C GLY A 166 -2.71 15.27 -8.55
N ILE A 167 -2.43 16.23 -9.42
CA ILE A 167 -2.25 16.01 -10.85
C ILE A 167 -0.84 16.44 -11.18
N LYS A 168 -0.02 15.48 -11.61
CA LYS A 168 1.32 15.72 -12.11
C LYS A 168 1.28 15.99 -13.61
N HIS A 169 2.01 17.01 -14.02
CA HIS A 169 2.22 17.38 -15.41
C HIS A 169 3.71 17.22 -15.75
N ASP A 170 3.99 16.27 -16.62
CA ASP A 170 5.31 16.12 -17.22
C ASP A 170 5.49 17.20 -18.28
N VAL A 171 6.32 18.21 -17.99
CA VAL A 171 6.55 19.36 -18.86
C VAL A 171 7.29 19.01 -20.16
N GLU A 172 7.99 17.88 -20.22
CA GLU A 172 8.70 17.43 -21.42
C GLU A 172 7.74 16.71 -22.38
N SER A 173 6.94 15.78 -21.84
CA SER A 173 6.02 14.96 -22.65
C SER A 173 4.62 15.57 -22.79
N GLY A 174 4.26 16.53 -21.96
CA GLY A 174 2.91 17.10 -21.85
C GLY A 174 1.89 16.16 -21.20
N LYS A 175 2.33 15.03 -20.64
CA LYS A 175 1.43 14.01 -20.09
C LYS A 175 0.93 14.41 -18.70
N LEU A 176 -0.38 14.24 -18.48
CA LEU A 176 -1.01 14.37 -17.18
C LEU A 176 -1.20 12.99 -16.52
N SER A 177 -0.88 12.88 -15.24
CA SER A 177 -1.10 11.68 -14.43
C SER A 177 -1.59 12.03 -13.02
N SER A 178 -2.40 11.17 -12.42
CA SER A 178 -2.73 11.27 -10.99
C SER A 178 -1.48 11.07 -10.14
N ASP A 179 -1.32 11.91 -9.11
CA ASP A 179 -0.20 11.91 -8.18
C ASP A 179 -0.64 12.32 -6.77
N SER A 180 -1.54 11.53 -6.17
CA SER A 180 -2.02 11.79 -4.80
C SER A 180 -0.87 11.80 -3.77
N LEU A 181 0.16 10.99 -3.98
CA LEU A 181 1.33 10.91 -3.09
C LEU A 181 2.22 12.15 -3.16
N GLY A 182 2.21 12.87 -4.28
CA GLY A 182 2.90 14.16 -4.42
C GLY A 182 2.54 15.19 -3.34
N THR A 183 1.37 15.05 -2.70
CA THR A 183 0.97 15.88 -1.55
C THR A 183 1.86 15.72 -0.31
N VAL A 184 2.58 14.60 -0.18
CA VAL A 184 3.48 14.32 0.95
C VAL A 184 4.92 14.07 0.53
N THR A 185 5.18 13.80 -0.76
CA THR A 185 6.54 13.52 -1.27
C THR A 185 7.20 14.71 -1.97
N ASN A 186 6.43 15.62 -2.55
CA ASN A 186 6.96 16.77 -3.28
C ASN A 186 7.03 18.02 -2.38
N VAL A 187 7.95 18.93 -2.69
CA VAL A 187 8.13 20.20 -1.97
C VAL A 187 8.05 21.37 -2.93
N PHE A 188 7.41 22.46 -2.49
CA PHE A 188 7.18 23.65 -3.30
C PHE A 188 7.51 24.91 -2.49
N VAL A 189 7.90 25.99 -3.19
CA VAL A 189 8.06 27.30 -2.56
C VAL A 189 6.68 27.83 -2.15
N PRO A 190 6.40 28.06 -0.85
CA PRO A 190 5.03 28.31 -0.38
C PRO A 190 4.55 29.75 -0.65
N GLY A 191 5.46 30.68 -0.94
CA GLY A 191 5.10 32.07 -1.20
C GLY A 191 4.44 32.76 0.00
N SER A 192 3.42 33.59 -0.24
CA SER A 192 2.83 34.45 0.80
C SER A 192 1.94 33.73 1.83
N VAL A 193 1.66 32.43 1.67
CA VAL A 193 0.76 31.69 2.58
C VAL A 193 1.34 31.55 4.00
N VAL A 194 2.66 31.73 4.17
CA VAL A 194 3.37 31.55 5.46
C VAL A 194 3.43 32.81 6.33
N LYS A 195 2.91 33.96 5.86
CA LYS A 195 3.03 35.24 6.57
C LYS A 195 2.49 35.20 8.01
N ALA A 196 1.41 34.45 8.25
CA ALA A 196 0.88 34.29 9.60
C ALA A 196 1.90 33.64 10.54
N ALA A 197 2.67 32.65 10.07
CA ALA A 197 3.73 32.03 10.86
C ALA A 197 4.86 33.01 11.19
N THR A 198 5.23 33.89 10.24
CA THR A 198 6.21 34.95 10.48
C THR A 198 5.72 35.95 11.54
N ILE A 199 4.44 36.33 11.51
CA ILE A 199 3.83 37.21 12.53
C ILE A 199 3.83 36.53 13.90
N SER A 200 3.43 35.26 13.97
CA SER A 200 3.47 34.49 15.23
C SER A 200 4.88 34.44 15.80
N SER A 201 5.89 34.24 14.96
CA SER A 201 7.29 34.27 15.39
C SER A 201 7.71 35.65 15.93
N GLY A 202 7.23 36.74 15.32
CA GLY A 202 7.42 38.10 15.84
C GLY A 202 6.85 38.26 17.25
N TRP A 203 5.59 37.85 17.45
CA TRP A 203 4.95 37.88 18.77
C TRP A 203 5.66 37.00 19.81
N GLU A 204 6.09 35.80 19.42
CA GLU A 204 6.83 34.88 20.30
C GLU A 204 8.19 35.45 20.75
N ASN A 205 8.84 36.22 19.87
CA ASN A 205 10.15 36.82 20.16
C ASN A 205 10.05 38.28 20.66
N GLY A 206 8.84 38.80 20.85
CA GLY A 206 8.61 40.17 21.33
C GLY A 206 9.08 41.27 20.37
N VAL A 207 9.03 41.01 19.06
CA VAL A 207 9.36 41.98 17.99
C VAL A 207 8.09 42.61 17.42
#